data_AF-A0AAX6FLJ7-F1
#
_entry.id   AF-A0AAX6FLJ7-F1
#
_cell.length_a   1.000
_cell.length_b   1.000
_cell.length_c   1.000
_cell.angle_alpha   90.00
_cell.angle_beta   90.00
_cell.angle_gamma   90.00
#
_symmetry.space_group_name_H-M   'P 1'
#
loop_
_entity.id
_entity.type
_entity.pdbx_description
1 polymer ?
#
loop_
_entity_poly.entity_id
_entity_poly.type
_entity_poly.pdbx_seq_one_letter_code
_entity_poly.pdbx_strand_id
1 'polypeptide(L)'
;MSTSFSKNRGAGGGTGAGVRAVHRKMLLEALAEELRPATIRFSSKVASIKISQEEEDHPKDSSTITLHLEDGAVIRTKVLIGCDGVQSVVAQWLGLAAPIDSGRAAVRGLSVYKEGHGLENEPQQFLSTVEGLG
;
A
#
# COMPACT_ATOMS: atom_id res chain seq x y z
N MET A 1 23.72 15.21 -5.85
CA MET A 1 22.99 16.20 -5.03
C MET A 1 22.61 15.49 -3.74
N SER A 2 23.36 15.73 -2.66
CA SER A 2 23.20 15.00 -1.41
C SER A 2 22.10 15.64 -0.58
N THR A 3 21.01 14.91 -0.32
CA THR A 3 20.00 15.34 0.66
C THR A 3 20.32 14.65 1.98
N SER A 4 20.89 15.39 2.92
CA SER A 4 21.08 14.97 4.29
C SER A 4 19.74 14.92 5.03
N PHE A 5 19.44 13.80 5.68
CA PHE A 5 18.32 13.67 6.59
C PHE A 5 18.67 14.29 7.94
N SER A 6 17.89 15.28 8.37
CA SER A 6 17.97 15.77 9.74
C SER A 6 17.24 14.78 10.66
N LYS A 7 17.99 14.13 11.54
CA LYS A 7 17.46 13.21 12.57
C LYS A 7 16.72 14.05 13.61
N ASN A 8 15.39 14.09 13.55
CA ASN A 8 14.59 14.72 14.59
C ASN A 8 14.76 13.92 15.89
N ARG A 9 15.50 14.46 16.86
CA ARG A 9 15.64 13.87 18.20
C ARG A 9 14.42 14.28 19.01
N GLY A 10 13.40 13.41 19.04
CA GLY A 10 12.39 13.49 20.08
C GLY A 10 13.07 13.35 21.44
N ALA A 11 12.96 14.38 22.27
CA ALA A 11 13.40 14.34 23.65
C ALA A 11 12.37 13.51 24.45
N GLY A 12 12.71 12.25 24.70
CA GLY A 12 11.92 11.36 25.55
C GLY A 12 12.72 10.10 25.83
N GLY A 13 13.38 10.07 26.99
CA GLY A 13 14.06 8.87 27.48
C GLY A 13 13.04 7.78 27.80
N GLY A 14 13.05 6.70 27.02
CA GLY A 14 12.21 5.53 27.24
C GLY A 14 12.25 4.58 26.04
N THR A 15 13.03 3.50 26.16
CA THR A 15 12.99 2.24 25.36
C THR A 15 12.43 2.31 23.92
N GLY A 16 13.29 2.58 22.94
CA GLY A 16 13.42 1.84 21.67
C GLY A 16 12.26 1.66 20.67
N ALA A 17 11.01 2.02 20.97
CA ALA A 17 9.85 1.68 20.13
C ALA A 17 8.80 2.83 20.06
N GLY A 18 9.25 4.03 19.70
CA GLY A 18 8.34 5.14 19.35
C GLY A 18 7.86 5.09 17.90
N VAL A 19 6.66 5.62 17.62
CA VAL A 19 6.15 5.82 16.25
C VAL A 19 7.05 6.80 15.51
N ARG A 20 7.44 6.47 14.27
CA ARG A 20 8.28 7.33 13.42
C ARG A 20 7.54 7.69 12.14
N ALA A 21 7.33 8.98 11.93
CA ALA A 21 6.83 9.47 10.65
C ALA A 21 7.92 9.36 9.58
N VAL A 22 7.56 8.82 8.41
CA VAL A 22 8.46 8.68 7.26
C VAL A 22 7.73 9.12 5.99
N HIS A 23 8.48 9.68 5.05
CA HIS A 23 7.93 10.03 3.75
C HIS A 23 7.64 8.75 2.96
N ARG A 24 6.38 8.51 2.57
CA ARG A 24 5.93 7.27 1.91
C ARG A 24 6.79 6.90 0.70
N LYS A 25 7.14 7.87 -0.15
CA LYS A 25 7.99 7.64 -1.32
C LYS A 25 9.36 7.08 -0.92
N MET A 26 10.02 7.71 0.05
CA MET A 26 11.36 7.31 0.48
C MET A 26 11.35 5.92 1.13
N LEU A 27 10.29 5.61 1.90
CA LEU A 27 10.11 4.28 2.48
C LEU A 27 9.97 3.22 1.38
N LEU A 28 9.14 3.46 0.37
CA LEU A 28 8.92 2.50 -0.72
C LEU A 28 10.17 2.32 -1.61
N GLU A 29 10.89 3.41 -1.88
CA GLU A 29 12.17 3.35 -2.62
C GLU A 29 13.20 2.53 -1.86
N ALA A 30 13.39 2.80 -0.56
CA ALA A 30 14.30 2.02 0.28
C ALA A 30 13.91 0.53 0.33
N LEU A 31 12.62 0.21 0.48
CA LEU A 31 12.15 -1.18 0.47
C LEU A 31 12.37 -1.86 -0.89
N ALA A 32 12.26 -1.12 -2.00
CA ALA A 32 12.48 -1.66 -3.34
C ALA A 32 13.97 -1.93 -3.60
N GLU A 33 14.86 -1.08 -3.09
CA GLU A 33 16.32 -1.20 -3.21
C GLU A 33 16.88 -2.44 -2.49
N GLU A 34 16.21 -2.88 -1.41
CA GLU A 34 16.59 -4.10 -0.67
C GLU A 34 16.19 -5.41 -1.39
N LEU A 35 15.42 -5.33 -2.49
CA LEU A 35 15.01 -6.50 -3.25
C LEU A 35 16.03 -6.87 -4.32
N ARG A 36 16.06 -8.16 -4.68
CA ARG A 36 16.86 -8.61 -5.84
C ARG A 36 16.40 -7.88 -7.11
N PRO A 37 17.33 -7.60 -8.06
CA PRO A 37 16.97 -7.02 -9.35
C PRO A 37 15.84 -7.81 -10.03
N ALA A 38 14.98 -7.09 -10.76
CA ALA A 38 13.82 -7.65 -11.47
C ALA A 38 12.73 -8.30 -10.60
N THR A 39 12.72 -8.09 -9.28
CA THR A 39 11.60 -8.54 -8.41
C THR A 39 10.31 -7.74 -8.65
N ILE A 40 10.41 -6.44 -8.93
CA ILE A 40 9.27 -5.56 -9.17
C ILE A 40 9.10 -5.34 -10.68
N ARG A 41 7.87 -5.58 -11.17
CA ARG A 41 7.47 -5.26 -12.55
C ARG A 41 6.42 -4.14 -12.52
N PHE A 42 6.75 -2.98 -13.06
CA PHE A 42 5.81 -1.86 -13.20
C PHE A 42 4.88 -2.06 -14.40
N SER A 43 3.84 -1.22 -14.50
CA SER A 43 2.85 -1.26 -15.60
C SER A 43 2.18 -2.63 -15.79
N SER A 44 2.04 -3.39 -14.70
CA SER A 44 1.61 -4.80 -14.71
C SER A 44 0.25 -4.96 -14.04
N LYS A 45 -0.76 -4.25 -14.53
CA LYS A 45 -2.11 -4.32 -13.97
C LYS A 45 -2.75 -5.65 -14.31
N VAL A 46 -3.24 -6.37 -13.30
CA VAL A 46 -3.96 -7.63 -13.48
C VAL A 46 -5.35 -7.36 -14.04
N ALA A 47 -5.68 -8.01 -15.16
CA ALA A 47 -6.98 -7.90 -15.82
C ALA A 47 -7.90 -9.09 -15.47
N SER A 48 -7.37 -10.31 -15.37
CA SER A 48 -8.14 -11.47 -14.93
C SER A 48 -7.27 -12.58 -14.32
N ILE A 49 -7.92 -13.43 -13.52
CA ILE A 49 -7.30 -14.55 -12.80
C ILE A 49 -8.08 -15.82 -13.13
N LYS A 50 -7.37 -16.91 -13.45
CA LYS A 50 -7.95 -18.23 -13.74
C LYS A 50 -7.16 -19.32 -13.03
N ILE A 51 -7.85 -20.40 -12.64
CA ILE A 51 -7.20 -21.63 -12.19
C ILE A 51 -7.10 -22.55 -13.41
N SER A 52 -5.90 -23.01 -13.71
CA SER A 52 -5.60 -23.93 -14.81
C SER A 52 -5.21 -25.29 -14.23
N GLN A 53 -5.71 -26.35 -14.85
CA GLN A 53 -5.22 -27.72 -14.64
C GLN A 53 -4.12 -27.95 -15.70
N GLU A 54 -2.99 -28.51 -15.29
CA GLU A 54 -1.96 -28.91 -16.24
C GLU A 54 -2.46 -30.17 -16.98
N GLU A 55 -2.72 -30.05 -18.29
CA GLU A 55 -2.99 -31.19 -19.17
C GLU A 55 -1.67 -31.87 -19.51
N GLU A 56 -1.15 -32.70 -18.61
CA GLU A 56 -0.05 -33.61 -18.90
C GLU A 56 -0.41 -35.01 -18.37
N ASP A 57 0.11 -36.03 -19.05
CA ASP A 57 -0.26 -37.46 -19.08
C ASP A 57 -0.15 -38.23 -17.73
N HIS A 58 -0.12 -37.52 -16.60
CA HIS A 58 -0.07 -38.06 -15.25
C HIS A 58 -0.98 -37.28 -14.27
N PRO A 59 -1.83 -37.94 -13.48
CA PRO A 59 -2.72 -37.27 -12.53
C PRO A 59 -1.91 -36.81 -11.32
N LYS A 60 -1.57 -35.52 -11.24
CA LYS A 60 -1.09 -34.86 -10.01
C LYS A 60 -1.54 -33.41 -9.94
N ASP A 61 -2.74 -33.19 -9.42
CA ASP A 61 -3.14 -32.28 -8.32
C ASP A 61 -2.46 -30.90 -8.15
N SER A 62 -1.74 -30.37 -9.12
CA SER A 62 -1.06 -29.08 -9.03
C SER A 62 -1.78 -28.08 -9.91
N SER A 63 -2.96 -27.66 -9.46
CA SER A 63 -3.65 -26.52 -10.07
C SER A 63 -2.73 -25.28 -10.04
N THR A 64 -2.53 -24.63 -11.18
CA THR A 64 -1.75 -23.39 -11.27
C THR A 64 -2.69 -22.20 -11.45
N ILE A 65 -2.26 -21.04 -10.94
CA ILE A 65 -2.98 -19.78 -11.08
C ILE A 65 -2.38 -19.02 -12.25
N THR A 66 -3.22 -18.70 -13.24
CA THR A 66 -2.86 -17.92 -14.42
C THR A 66 -3.41 -16.50 -14.29
N LEU A 67 -2.51 -15.52 -14.34
CA LEU A 67 -2.81 -14.08 -14.35
C LEU A 67 -2.67 -13.55 -15.77
N HIS A 68 -3.70 -12.88 -16.27
CA HIS A 68 -3.63 -12.10 -17.49
C HIS A 68 -3.50 -10.62 -17.13
N LEU A 69 -2.51 -9.94 -17.68
CA LEU A 69 -2.25 -8.53 -17.47
C LEU A 69 -2.85 -7.67 -18.59
N GLU A 70 -3.10 -6.39 -18.32
CA GLU A 70 -3.66 -5.44 -19.32
C GLU A 70 -2.75 -5.24 -20.53
N ASP A 71 -1.44 -5.40 -20.37
CA ASP A 71 -0.46 -5.33 -21.46
C ASP A 71 -0.41 -6.61 -22.32
N GLY A 72 -1.29 -7.58 -22.06
CA GLY A 72 -1.37 -8.85 -22.76
C GLY A 72 -0.41 -9.92 -22.23
N ALA A 73 0.48 -9.59 -21.29
CA ALA A 73 1.36 -10.58 -20.69
C ALA A 73 0.60 -11.58 -19.82
N VAL A 74 1.17 -12.79 -19.70
CA VAL A 74 0.62 -13.88 -18.89
C VAL A 74 1.65 -14.32 -17.86
N ILE A 75 1.23 -14.41 -16.59
CA ILE A 75 2.05 -14.91 -15.49
C ILE A 75 1.38 -16.15 -14.89
N ARG A 76 2.14 -17.24 -14.73
CA ARG A 76 1.69 -18.45 -14.04
C ARG A 76 2.37 -18.57 -12.68
N THR A 77 1.61 -18.88 -11.65
CA THR A 77 2.12 -19.04 -10.28
C THR A 77 1.41 -20.18 -9.55
N LYS A 78 2.06 -20.72 -8.52
CA LYS A 78 1.45 -21.67 -7.58
C LYS A 78 0.64 -20.98 -6.49
N VAL A 79 1.09 -19.79 -6.09
CA VAL A 79 0.48 -19.00 -5.01
C VAL A 79 0.35 -17.55 -5.47
N LEU A 80 -0.81 -16.96 -5.21
CA LEU A 80 -1.11 -15.57 -5.47
C LEU A 80 -1.46 -14.86 -4.16
N ILE A 81 -0.79 -13.75 -3.87
CA ILE A 81 -1.07 -12.89 -2.72
C ILE A 81 -1.57 -11.54 -3.25
N GLY A 82 -2.79 -11.16 -2.87
CA GLY A 82 -3.40 -9.89 -3.26
C GLY A 82 -2.99 -8.73 -2.36
N CYS A 83 -2.05 -7.91 -2.84
CA CYS A 83 -1.63 -6.65 -2.20
C CYS A 83 -2.02 -5.43 -3.06
N ASP A 84 -3.15 -5.52 -3.77
CA ASP A 84 -3.59 -4.62 -4.84
C ASP A 84 -4.62 -3.56 -4.40
N GLY A 85 -4.77 -3.36 -3.08
CA GLY A 85 -5.46 -2.21 -2.50
C GLY A 85 -6.99 -2.34 -2.44
N VAL A 86 -7.68 -1.20 -2.28
CA VAL A 86 -9.14 -1.15 -2.03
C VAL A 86 -9.95 -1.71 -3.22
N GLN A 87 -9.50 -1.53 -4.46
CA GLN A 87 -10.15 -2.04 -5.66
C GLN A 87 -9.51 -3.35 -6.12
N SER A 88 -9.29 -4.29 -5.20
CA SER A 88 -8.56 -5.52 -5.44
C SER A 88 -9.26 -6.45 -6.44
N VAL A 89 -8.56 -6.84 -7.51
CA VAL A 89 -8.97 -7.86 -8.48
C VAL A 89 -8.86 -9.25 -7.85
N VAL A 90 -7.87 -9.46 -6.98
CA VAL A 90 -7.70 -10.72 -6.24
C VAL A 90 -8.88 -10.95 -5.28
N ALA A 91 -9.32 -9.91 -4.55
CA ALA A 91 -10.46 -10.00 -3.64
C ALA A 91 -11.76 -10.33 -4.40
N GLN A 92 -11.99 -9.68 -5.55
CA GLN A 92 -13.15 -9.98 -6.41
C GLN A 92 -13.11 -11.42 -6.92
N TRP A 93 -11.94 -11.90 -7.36
CA TRP A 93 -11.77 -13.28 -7.82
C TRP A 93 -12.06 -14.31 -6.70
N LEU A 94 -11.70 -13.99 -5.46
CA LEU A 94 -12.02 -14.81 -4.28
C LEU A 94 -13.49 -14.69 -3.82
N GLY A 95 -14.31 -13.86 -4.46
CA GLY A 95 -15.71 -13.65 -4.06
C GLY A 95 -15.87 -12.86 -2.75
N LEU A 96 -14.87 -12.08 -2.35
CA LEU A 96 -14.97 -11.22 -1.18
C LEU A 96 -15.94 -10.05 -1.44
N ALA A 97 -16.57 -9.56 -0.38
CA ALA A 97 -17.49 -8.43 -0.46
C ALA A 97 -16.78 -7.18 -0.98
N ALA A 98 -17.51 -6.36 -1.75
CA ALA A 98 -17.03 -5.07 -2.20
C ALA A 98 -16.75 -4.13 -1.01
N PRO A 99 -15.83 -3.16 -1.16
CA PRO A 99 -15.63 -2.12 -0.15
C PRO A 99 -16.93 -1.38 0.16
N ILE A 100 -17.18 -1.13 1.44
CA ILE A 100 -18.35 -0.38 1.91
C ILE A 100 -17.94 1.07 2.12
N ASP A 101 -18.73 2.00 1.60
CA ASP A 101 -18.53 3.43 1.85
C ASP A 101 -18.76 3.75 3.33
N SER A 102 -17.80 4.46 3.92
CA SER A 102 -17.88 4.91 5.31
C SER A 102 -18.83 6.10 5.51
N GLY A 103 -19.26 6.76 4.42
CA GLY A 103 -20.01 8.02 4.47
C GLY A 103 -19.18 9.20 4.99
N ARG A 104 -17.85 9.04 5.06
CA ARG A 104 -16.90 10.05 5.54
C ARG A 104 -15.95 10.44 4.42
N ALA A 105 -15.64 11.73 4.37
CA ALA A 105 -14.62 12.28 3.49
C ALA A 105 -13.50 12.93 4.32
N ALA A 106 -12.31 13.02 3.74
CA ALA A 106 -11.19 13.74 4.32
C ALA A 106 -10.62 14.72 3.29
N VAL A 107 -10.40 15.97 3.70
CA VAL A 107 -9.69 16.99 2.91
C VAL A 107 -8.29 17.11 3.48
N ARG A 108 -7.27 17.11 2.61
CA ARG A 108 -5.86 17.26 3.00
C ARG A 108 -5.29 18.50 2.31
N GLY A 109 -4.56 19.30 3.06
CA GLY A 109 -3.87 20.50 2.57
C GLY A 109 -2.41 20.52 3.03
N LEU A 110 -1.60 21.26 2.29
CA LEU A 110 -0.21 21.55 2.64
C LEU A 110 -0.01 23.07 2.63
N SER A 111 0.51 23.61 3.72
CA SER A 111 0.81 25.04 3.86
C SER A 111 2.30 25.25 4.09
N VAL A 112 2.86 26.29 3.48
CA VAL A 112 4.27 26.68 3.65
C VAL A 112 4.31 27.97 4.46
N TYR A 113 4.96 27.92 5.63
CA TYR A 113 5.13 29.07 6.51
C TYR A 113 6.59 29.51 6.47
N LYS A 114 6.88 30.67 5.86
CA LYS A 114 8.26 31.15 5.68
C LYS A 114 9.01 31.35 6.99
N GLU A 115 8.31 31.88 8.00
CA GLU A 115 8.85 32.12 9.34
C GLU A 115 8.56 30.95 10.32
N GLY A 116 8.04 29.82 9.81
CA GLY A 116 7.51 28.72 10.63
C GLY A 116 6.05 28.90 11.04
N HIS A 117 5.39 27.80 11.42
CA HIS A 117 3.96 27.81 11.78
C HIS A 117 3.70 28.13 13.26
N GLY A 118 4.74 28.28 14.08
CA GLY A 118 4.62 28.62 15.51
C GLY A 118 3.93 27.58 16.39
N LEU A 119 3.68 26.36 15.88
CA LEU A 119 3.15 25.23 16.66
C LEU A 119 4.30 24.29 17.04
N GLU A 120 4.09 23.45 18.04
CA GLU A 120 5.02 22.38 18.38
C GLU A 120 5.11 21.36 17.22
N ASN A 121 6.27 20.72 17.08
CA ASN A 121 6.53 19.72 16.03
C ASN A 121 5.90 18.36 16.36
N GLU A 122 4.63 18.37 16.75
CA GLU A 122 3.84 17.20 17.12
C GLU A 122 2.54 17.14 16.30
N PRO A 123 2.02 15.94 15.97
CA PRO A 123 0.73 15.81 15.32
C PRO A 123 -0.38 16.39 16.20
N GLN A 124 -1.06 17.42 15.72
CA GLN A 124 -2.23 18.00 16.40
C GLN A 124 -3.52 17.54 15.70
N GLN A 125 -4.51 17.12 16.50
CA GLN A 125 -5.83 16.72 16.03
C GLN A 125 -6.88 17.61 16.68
N PHE A 126 -7.67 18.30 15.86
CA PHE A 126 -8.81 19.09 16.32
C PHE A 126 -10.09 18.34 15.93
N LEU A 127 -10.93 18.04 16.92
CA LEU A 127 -12.21 17.38 16.71
C LEU A 127 -13.33 18.38 16.97
N SER A 128 -14.20 18.59 15.99
CA SER A 128 -15.47 19.28 16.20
C SER A 128 -16.57 18.25 16.42
N THR A 129 -17.28 18.34 17.54
CA THR A 129 -18.54 17.63 17.76
C THR A 129 -19.68 18.46 17.18
N VAL A 130 -20.59 17.83 16.44
CA VAL A 130 -21.86 18.48 16.08
C VAL A 130 -22.80 18.28 17.27
N GLU A 131 -23.04 19.34 18.06
CA GLU A 131 -24.14 19.31 19.03
C GLU A 131 -25.47 19.48 18.26
N GLY A 132 -26.45 18.66 18.63
CA GLY A 132 -27.60 18.31 17.80
C GLY A 132 -28.49 19.47 17.36
N LEU A 133 -29.05 19.32 16.16
CA LEU A 133 -30.35 19.89 15.79
C LEU A 133 -31.30 18.71 15.63
N GLY A 134 -31.91 18.32 16.76
CA GLY A 134 -33.13 17.54 16.81
C GLY A 134 -34.32 18.45 17.05
#